data_AF-A0A959UZ50-F1
#
_entry.id   AF-A0A959UZ50-F1
#
_cell.length_a   1.000
_cell.length_b   1.000
_cell.length_c   1.000
_cell.angle_alpha   90.00
_cell.angle_beta   90.00
_cell.angle_gamma   90.00
#
_symmetry.space_group_name_H-M   'P 1'
#
loop_
_entity.id
_entity.type
_entity.pdbx_description
1 polymer ?
#
loop_
_entity_poly.entity_id
_entity_poly.type
_entity_poly.pdbx_seq_one_letter_code
_entity_poly.pdbx_strand_id
1 'polypeptide(L)'
;VGLWGMTGTGKSTLVCGVVEHLDLSDRTYWLDAGECRRQNWLEDVLARIHEHYDGEPFLLVVDEFQHARTIKGGNEQEEPSELRRLWELLDTGRTRVYERSHYQERSLRDMRERLRATLAQGVEAEHGRVVKGHAIHKRIMLDEAERVNWRRVHDPFEPIDVDRLVKEDEGDPGWLIPSSSWEWLRDLQFRSISMLELEYELEQLDGPATLAWIDALLKSFRTPPELDGSKALVLVLGNLDELYVGGKEPWPEMDPDVLVRRHRQLGTAGVHQALLELFRVEQVGRLGTDHIVFPPMGRETVALLLRRETDALAGRLGAGCGLRLAVGNALLAHLQAEATIAVLGARPLIEAVQRVLPALFAEAVGHAEVRGAESVELDWDGRRAVARVKGEGAPAFPLRWPLPAKASHTEHPEDLRRYAVHEAG
;
A
#
# COMPACT_ATOMS: atom_id res chain seq x y z
N VAL A 1 7.28 15.17 4.65
CA VAL A 1 6.91 16.07 3.52
C VAL A 1 5.45 15.82 3.15
N GLY A 2 4.63 16.87 3.08
CA GLY A 2 3.24 16.77 2.64
C GLY A 2 3.08 17.09 1.15
N LEU A 3 2.41 16.21 0.42
CA LEU A 3 2.09 16.35 -1.00
C LEU A 3 0.57 16.47 -1.15
N TRP A 4 0.11 17.65 -1.57
CA TRP A 4 -1.31 17.99 -1.58
C TRP A 4 -1.78 18.39 -2.97
N GLY A 5 -3.05 18.22 -3.27
CA GLY A 5 -3.63 18.69 -4.52
C GLY A 5 -4.80 17.81 -4.94
N MET A 6 -5.49 18.19 -6.02
CA MET A 6 -6.68 17.46 -6.47
C MET A 6 -6.35 16.01 -6.86
N THR A 7 -7.39 15.19 -6.91
CA THR A 7 -7.29 13.82 -7.43
C THR A 7 -6.74 13.82 -8.85
N GLY A 8 -5.84 12.88 -9.16
CA GLY A 8 -5.31 12.71 -10.52
C GLY A 8 -4.33 13.79 -11.00
N THR A 9 -3.76 14.59 -10.10
CA THR A 9 -2.72 15.61 -10.41
C THR A 9 -1.30 15.06 -10.54
N GLY A 10 -1.10 13.76 -10.28
CA GLY A 10 0.20 13.09 -10.44
C GLY A 10 1.05 12.96 -9.17
N LYS A 11 0.45 13.14 -7.97
CA LYS A 11 1.13 12.98 -6.67
C LYS A 11 1.85 11.63 -6.55
N SER A 12 1.13 10.52 -6.67
CA SER A 12 1.68 9.18 -6.54
C SER A 12 2.70 8.87 -7.65
N THR A 13 2.53 9.43 -8.86
CA THR A 13 3.52 9.32 -9.94
C THR A 13 4.84 10.01 -9.61
N LEU A 14 4.82 11.19 -8.98
CA LEU A 14 6.04 11.84 -8.49
C LEU A 14 6.72 10.95 -7.46
N VAL A 15 5.97 10.40 -6.52
CA VAL A 15 6.52 9.54 -5.46
C VAL A 15 7.19 8.29 -6.05
N CYS A 16 6.56 7.61 -7.01
CA CYS A 16 7.20 6.49 -7.70
C CYS A 16 8.54 6.90 -8.33
N GLY A 17 8.58 8.06 -9.02
CA GLY A 17 9.82 8.57 -9.61
C GLY A 17 10.89 8.93 -8.58
N VAL A 18 10.49 9.44 -7.42
CA VAL A 18 11.40 9.71 -6.28
C VAL A 18 11.95 8.41 -5.71
N VAL A 19 11.11 7.41 -5.48
CA VAL A 19 11.51 6.09 -4.99
C VAL A 19 12.55 5.45 -5.91
N GLU A 20 12.31 5.51 -7.22
CA GLU A 20 13.25 5.02 -8.24
C GLU A 20 14.57 5.80 -8.24
N HIS A 21 14.52 7.14 -8.15
CA HIS A 21 15.74 7.97 -8.14
C HIS A 21 16.58 7.80 -6.87
N LEU A 22 15.94 7.51 -5.74
CA LEU A 22 16.63 7.29 -4.48
C LEU A 22 17.14 5.86 -4.30
N ASP A 23 16.81 4.94 -5.22
CA ASP A 23 17.13 3.51 -5.12
C ASP A 23 16.65 2.91 -3.78
N LEU A 24 15.41 3.23 -3.41
CA LEU A 24 14.76 2.78 -2.16
C LEU A 24 13.55 1.86 -2.42
N SER A 25 13.41 1.33 -3.64
CA SER A 25 12.26 0.51 -4.03
C SER A 25 12.06 -0.74 -3.16
N ASP A 26 13.15 -1.30 -2.61
CA ASP A 26 13.19 -2.47 -1.73
C ASP A 26 12.86 -2.17 -0.25
N ARG A 27 12.82 -0.88 0.11
CA ARG A 27 12.55 -0.37 1.46
C ARG A 27 11.59 0.81 1.46
N THR A 28 10.66 0.77 0.51
CA THR A 28 9.52 1.69 0.44
C THR A 28 8.25 0.97 0.87
N TYR A 29 7.53 1.57 1.81
CA TYR A 29 6.30 1.03 2.38
C TYR A 29 5.13 1.98 2.11
N TRP A 30 4.03 1.44 1.59
CA TRP A 30 2.84 2.21 1.27
C TRP A 30 1.71 1.88 2.24
N LEU A 31 1.06 2.93 2.75
CA LEU A 31 -0.10 2.86 3.61
C LEU A 31 -1.24 3.68 3.01
N ASP A 32 -2.46 3.15 3.04
CA ASP A 32 -3.68 3.91 2.76
C ASP A 32 -4.26 4.41 4.09
N ALA A 33 -4.31 5.73 4.27
CA ALA A 33 -4.86 6.34 5.49
C ALA A 33 -6.37 6.13 5.66
N GLY A 34 -7.10 5.75 4.60
CA GLY A 34 -8.48 5.28 4.68
C GLY A 34 -8.64 4.04 5.54
N GLU A 35 -7.59 3.23 5.67
CA GLU A 35 -7.56 2.01 6.48
C GLU A 35 -6.98 2.22 7.88
N CYS A 36 -6.70 3.46 8.32
CA CYS A 36 -6.05 3.73 9.61
C CYS A 36 -6.82 3.24 10.87
N ARG A 37 -8.07 2.79 10.70
CA ARG A 37 -8.89 2.16 11.73
C ARG A 37 -8.76 0.63 11.77
N ARG A 38 -8.15 0.01 10.76
CA ARG A 38 -7.89 -1.43 10.70
C ARG A 38 -6.88 -1.80 11.80
N GLN A 39 -7.12 -2.92 12.48
CA GLN A 39 -6.11 -3.47 13.39
C GLN A 39 -4.82 -3.77 12.63
N ASN A 40 -3.69 -3.43 13.25
CA ASN A 40 -2.34 -3.60 12.73
C ASN A 40 -2.01 -2.86 11.42
N TRP A 41 -2.80 -1.84 11.05
CA TRP A 41 -2.56 -1.05 9.84
C TRP A 41 -1.12 -0.53 9.75
N LEU A 42 -0.59 0.00 10.84
CA LEU A 42 0.78 0.50 10.91
C LEU A 42 1.72 -0.55 11.52
N GLU A 43 1.26 -1.32 12.51
CA GLU A 43 2.06 -2.36 13.18
C GLU A 43 2.72 -3.34 12.20
N ASP A 44 1.96 -3.87 11.23
CA ASP A 44 2.48 -4.86 10.25
C ASP A 44 3.68 -4.29 9.47
N VAL A 45 3.66 -2.98 9.20
CA VAL A 45 4.73 -2.28 8.49
C VAL A 45 5.91 -1.97 9.42
N LEU A 46 5.64 -1.47 10.62
CA LEU A 46 6.68 -1.12 11.58
C LEU A 46 7.47 -2.33 12.06
N ALA A 47 6.82 -3.48 12.25
CA ALA A 47 7.50 -4.73 12.60
C ALA A 47 8.54 -5.13 11.54
N ARG A 48 8.14 -5.11 10.26
CA ARG A 48 9.05 -5.40 9.14
C ARG A 48 10.18 -4.39 8.99
N ILE A 49 9.91 -3.11 9.23
CA ILE A 49 10.94 -2.06 9.20
C ILE A 49 11.92 -2.28 10.36
N HIS A 50 11.42 -2.55 11.57
CA HIS A 50 12.26 -2.80 12.73
C HIS A 50 13.15 -4.03 12.54
N GLU A 51 12.63 -5.07 11.91
CA GLU A 51 13.40 -6.28 11.64
C GLU A 51 14.55 -6.06 10.65
N HIS A 52 14.33 -5.29 9.59
CA HIS A 52 15.26 -5.23 8.45
C HIS A 52 16.00 -3.90 8.29
N TYR A 53 15.45 -2.81 8.81
CA TYR A 53 15.87 -1.44 8.51
C TYR A 53 15.88 -0.52 9.75
N ASP A 54 15.96 -1.07 10.97
CA ASP A 54 16.09 -0.28 12.20
C ASP A 54 17.37 0.58 12.16
N GLY A 55 17.23 1.89 12.31
CA GLY A 55 18.32 2.85 12.19
C GLY A 55 18.85 3.08 10.76
N GLU A 56 18.25 2.45 9.74
CA GLU A 56 18.62 2.56 8.33
C GLU A 56 17.62 3.45 7.55
N PRO A 57 18.02 4.03 6.39
CA PRO A 57 17.11 4.80 5.56
C PRO A 57 16.01 3.93 4.94
N PHE A 58 14.76 4.35 5.09
CA PHE A 58 13.59 3.79 4.42
C PHE A 58 12.61 4.90 4.01
N LEU A 59 11.66 4.57 3.14
CA LEU A 59 10.62 5.50 2.70
C LEU A 59 9.24 5.00 3.14
N LEU A 60 8.48 5.86 3.83
CA LEU A 60 7.10 5.58 4.22
C LEU A 60 6.16 6.53 3.46
N VAL A 61 5.32 5.97 2.61
CA VAL A 61 4.27 6.70 1.90
C VAL A 61 2.94 6.46 2.59
N VAL A 62 2.27 7.54 2.98
CA VAL A 62 0.91 7.48 3.52
C VAL A 62 -0.01 8.22 2.56
N ASP A 63 -0.75 7.46 1.75
CA ASP A 63 -1.67 7.99 0.74
C ASP A 63 -3.08 8.22 1.30
N GLU A 64 -3.87 9.00 0.56
CA GLU A 64 -5.26 9.35 0.89
C GLU A 64 -5.43 9.92 2.33
N PHE A 65 -4.43 10.70 2.78
CA PHE A 65 -4.30 11.14 4.16
C PHE A 65 -5.48 11.94 4.70
N GLN A 66 -6.26 12.61 3.83
CA GLN A 66 -7.49 13.29 4.23
C GLN A 66 -8.52 12.36 4.89
N HIS A 67 -8.44 11.04 4.67
CA HIS A 67 -9.31 10.07 5.33
C HIS A 67 -8.92 9.78 6.80
N ALA A 68 -7.68 10.10 7.19
CA ALA A 68 -7.22 10.07 8.58
C ALA A 68 -7.62 11.33 9.38
N ARG A 69 -8.49 12.19 8.84
CA ARG A 69 -8.97 13.40 9.53
C ARG A 69 -9.47 13.13 10.95
N THR A 70 -9.12 14.03 11.86
CA THR A 70 -9.56 14.03 13.26
C THR A 70 -10.48 15.20 13.60
N ILE A 71 -10.73 16.10 12.63
CA ILE A 71 -11.75 17.14 12.71
C ILE A 71 -12.78 16.89 11.61
N LYS A 72 -14.06 17.02 11.97
CA LYS A 72 -15.18 16.95 11.01
C LYS A 72 -16.28 17.91 11.43
N GLY A 73 -16.57 18.90 10.60
CA GLY A 73 -17.57 19.93 10.89
C GLY A 73 -17.27 20.70 12.18
N GLY A 74 -15.99 20.98 12.44
CA GLY A 74 -15.52 21.64 13.65
C GLY A 74 -15.48 20.77 14.92
N ASN A 75 -15.89 19.50 14.85
CA ASN A 75 -15.88 18.60 15.98
C ASN A 75 -14.72 17.60 15.91
N GLU A 76 -14.07 17.39 17.06
CA GLU A 76 -13.08 16.34 17.22
C GLU A 76 -13.67 14.94 17.01
N GLN A 77 -12.93 14.12 16.28
CA GLN A 77 -13.20 12.71 16.07
C GLN A 77 -12.31 11.87 16.98
N GLU A 78 -12.76 10.65 17.25
CA GLU A 78 -11.92 9.64 17.89
C GLU A 78 -10.74 9.30 16.99
N GLU A 79 -9.55 9.39 17.57
CA GLU A 79 -8.30 9.10 16.90
C GLU A 79 -7.90 7.63 17.13
N PRO A 80 -7.67 6.85 16.06
CA PRO A 80 -7.23 5.46 16.19
C PRO A 80 -5.84 5.35 16.85
N SER A 81 -5.60 4.24 17.57
CA SER A 81 -4.30 3.98 18.22
C SER A 81 -3.15 3.89 17.21
N GLU A 82 -3.40 3.32 16.03
CA GLU A 82 -2.39 3.22 14.97
C GLU A 82 -2.02 4.60 14.41
N LEU A 83 -3.00 5.49 14.27
CA LEU A 83 -2.78 6.86 13.82
C LEU A 83 -1.96 7.66 14.85
N ARG A 84 -2.20 7.48 16.17
CA ARG A 84 -1.36 8.07 17.23
C ARG A 84 0.11 7.72 17.06
N ARG A 85 0.39 6.46 16.76
CA ARG A 85 1.77 5.96 16.58
C ARG A 85 2.42 6.52 15.34
N LEU A 86 1.66 6.72 14.25
CA LEU A 86 2.15 7.45 13.09
C LEU A 86 2.54 8.88 13.47
N TRP A 87 1.71 9.57 14.28
CA TRP A 87 2.05 10.91 14.75
C TRP A 87 3.29 10.95 15.65
N GLU A 88 3.52 9.92 16.49
CA GLU A 88 4.75 9.79 17.29
C GLU A 88 6.00 9.63 16.40
N LEU A 89 5.89 8.80 15.37
CA LEU A 89 6.96 8.60 14.39
C LEU A 89 7.28 9.90 13.62
N LEU A 90 6.26 10.63 13.20
CA LEU A 90 6.42 11.93 12.52
C LEU A 90 7.07 13.00 13.41
N ASP A 91 6.78 12.97 14.71
CA ASP A 91 7.27 13.97 15.67
C ASP A 91 8.73 13.71 16.09
N THR A 92 9.06 12.44 16.39
CA THR A 92 10.35 12.09 17.02
C THR A 92 11.29 11.30 16.12
N GLY A 93 10.80 10.79 14.98
CA GLY A 93 11.51 9.79 14.19
C GLY A 93 11.57 8.42 14.87
N ARG A 94 10.82 8.20 15.96
CA ARG A 94 10.84 6.96 16.73
C ARG A 94 9.44 6.53 17.12
N THR A 95 9.23 5.23 17.22
CA THR A 95 7.96 4.66 17.71
C THR A 95 8.21 3.26 18.27
N ARG A 96 7.27 2.75 19.06
CA ARG A 96 7.35 1.39 19.60
C ARG A 96 6.72 0.39 18.65
N VAL A 97 7.25 -0.82 18.59
CA VAL A 97 6.69 -1.96 17.84
C VAL A 97 6.04 -2.93 18.83
N TYR A 98 4.81 -3.34 18.53
CA TYR A 98 3.95 -4.17 19.39
C TYR A 98 3.53 -5.47 18.68
N GLU A 99 4.51 -6.19 18.13
CA GLU A 99 4.27 -7.40 17.34
C GLU A 99 3.72 -8.59 18.17
N ARG A 100 3.81 -8.50 19.50
CA ARG A 100 3.60 -9.63 20.40
C ARG A 100 2.32 -9.55 21.22
N SER A 101 1.53 -10.61 21.14
CA SER A 101 0.24 -10.74 21.83
C SER A 101 0.36 -11.22 23.28
N HIS A 102 -0.63 -10.88 24.12
CA HIS A 102 -0.78 -11.45 25.45
C HIS A 102 -0.93 -12.98 25.46
N TYR A 103 -1.42 -13.56 24.36
CA TYR A 103 -1.53 -15.01 24.20
C TYR A 103 -0.14 -15.66 24.13
N GLN A 104 0.74 -15.13 23.28
CA GLN A 104 2.12 -15.58 23.15
C GLN A 104 2.89 -15.44 24.47
N GLU A 105 2.69 -14.34 25.20
CA GLU A 105 3.29 -14.15 26.53
C GLU A 105 2.83 -15.23 27.52
N ARG A 106 1.53 -15.56 27.53
CA ARG A 106 0.96 -16.61 28.39
C ARG A 106 1.55 -17.98 28.06
N SER A 107 1.55 -18.36 26.79
CA SER A 107 2.10 -19.65 26.32
C SER A 107 3.58 -19.80 26.71
N LEU A 108 4.35 -18.72 26.58
CA LEU A 108 5.77 -18.72 26.96
C LEU A 108 5.97 -18.84 28.49
N ARG A 109 5.08 -18.23 29.30
CA ARG A 109 5.08 -18.40 30.76
C ARG A 109 4.78 -19.84 31.17
N ASP A 110 3.81 -20.47 30.52
CA ASP A 110 3.45 -21.86 30.77
C ASP A 110 4.61 -22.79 30.40
N MET A 111 5.25 -22.57 29.24
CA MET A 111 6.46 -23.30 28.82
C MET A 111 7.59 -23.16 29.84
N ARG A 112 7.85 -21.95 30.34
CA ARG A 112 8.86 -21.71 31.39
C ARG A 112 8.57 -22.52 32.65
N GLU A 113 7.34 -22.51 33.16
CA GLU A 113 7.01 -23.24 34.39
C GLU A 113 7.14 -24.76 34.20
N ARG A 114 6.76 -25.28 33.03
CA ARG A 114 6.98 -26.70 32.68
C ARG A 114 8.47 -27.03 32.64
N LEU A 115 9.30 -26.19 32.01
CA LEU A 115 10.76 -26.38 31.95
C LEU A 115 11.37 -26.36 33.35
N ARG A 116 10.99 -25.37 34.18
CA ARG A 116 11.46 -25.27 35.56
C ARG A 116 11.08 -26.51 36.37
N ALA A 117 9.83 -26.97 36.27
CA ALA A 117 9.35 -28.16 36.98
C ALA A 117 10.08 -29.43 36.51
N THR A 118 10.36 -29.53 35.21
CA THR A 118 11.08 -30.65 34.59
C THR A 118 12.51 -30.74 35.13
N LEU A 119 13.27 -29.65 35.08
CA LEU A 119 14.64 -29.59 35.59
C LEU A 119 14.71 -29.80 37.10
N ALA A 120 13.77 -29.23 37.87
CA ALA A 120 13.72 -29.40 39.32
C ALA A 120 13.48 -30.85 39.77
N GLN A 121 12.86 -31.68 38.91
CA GLN A 121 12.66 -33.12 39.16
C GLN A 121 13.84 -33.99 38.71
N GLY A 122 14.98 -33.38 38.36
CA GLY A 122 16.22 -34.10 38.03
C GLY A 122 16.31 -34.58 36.58
N VAL A 123 15.51 -34.00 35.68
CA VAL A 123 15.71 -34.18 34.23
C VAL A 123 16.95 -33.42 33.81
N GLU A 124 17.83 -34.10 33.08
CA GLU A 124 19.07 -33.52 32.53
C GLU A 124 18.97 -33.53 31.01
N ALA A 125 19.47 -32.47 30.38
CA ALA A 125 19.46 -32.31 28.94
C ALA A 125 20.80 -31.75 28.46
N GLU A 126 21.31 -32.33 27.38
CA GLU A 126 22.53 -31.96 26.70
C GLU A 126 22.24 -31.84 25.21
N HIS A 127 22.84 -30.85 24.55
CA HIS A 127 22.62 -30.59 23.13
C HIS A 127 21.14 -30.49 22.72
N GLY A 128 20.33 -29.81 23.52
CA GLY A 128 18.89 -29.65 23.29
C GLY A 128 18.04 -30.90 23.57
N ARG A 129 18.66 -32.03 23.90
CA ARG A 129 18.00 -33.34 24.03
C ARG A 129 17.99 -33.82 25.47
N VAL A 130 16.95 -34.55 25.84
CA VAL A 130 16.89 -35.15 27.18
C VAL A 130 17.87 -36.32 27.22
N VAL A 131 18.73 -36.34 28.23
CA VAL A 131 19.69 -37.44 28.45
C VAL A 131 19.31 -38.28 29.68
N LYS A 132 18.52 -37.70 30.59
CA LYS A 132 18.06 -38.37 31.82
C LYS A 132 16.68 -37.88 32.21
N GLY A 133 15.83 -38.80 32.68
CA GLY A 133 14.49 -38.47 33.18
C GLY A 133 13.41 -38.34 32.11
N HIS A 134 13.54 -39.04 30.98
CA HIS A 134 12.59 -39.03 29.85
C HIS A 134 11.12 -39.15 30.26
N ALA A 135 10.79 -40.12 31.12
CA ALA A 135 9.40 -40.31 31.60
C ALA A 135 8.84 -39.10 32.36
N ILE A 136 9.70 -38.41 33.13
CA ILE A 136 9.32 -37.20 33.88
C ILE A 136 9.13 -36.04 32.91
N HIS A 137 10.09 -35.84 32.00
CA HIS A 137 10.00 -34.82 30.95
C HIS A 137 8.71 -34.98 30.15
N LYS A 138 8.46 -36.16 29.59
CA LYS A 138 7.28 -36.42 28.75
C LYS A 138 5.98 -36.14 29.50
N ARG A 139 5.88 -36.52 30.78
CA ARG A 139 4.69 -36.26 31.60
C ARG A 139 4.42 -34.77 31.83
N ILE A 140 5.47 -33.96 31.99
CA ILE A 140 5.34 -32.52 32.27
C ILE A 140 5.20 -31.70 30.99
N MET A 141 5.92 -32.10 29.94
CA MET A 141 5.99 -31.39 28.67
C MET A 141 4.91 -31.77 27.68
N LEU A 142 4.15 -32.85 27.93
CA LEU A 142 3.03 -33.28 27.09
C LEU A 142 2.15 -32.09 26.72
N ASP A 143 2.11 -31.75 25.44
CA ASP A 143 1.32 -30.63 24.95
C ASP A 143 -0.01 -31.10 24.33
N GLU A 144 -0.87 -30.15 23.95
CA GLU A 144 -2.18 -30.49 23.38
C GLU A 144 -2.05 -31.12 21.98
N ALA A 145 -0.97 -30.85 21.24
CA ALA A 145 -0.76 -31.43 19.91
C ALA A 145 -0.47 -32.93 20.01
N GLU A 146 0.38 -33.35 20.95
CA GLU A 146 0.64 -34.76 21.25
C GLU A 146 -0.63 -35.47 21.77
N ARG A 147 -1.44 -34.79 22.59
CA ARG A 147 -2.74 -35.29 23.06
C ARG A 147 -3.74 -35.49 21.93
N VAL A 148 -3.82 -34.53 21.00
CA VAL A 148 -4.69 -34.60 19.82
C VAL A 148 -4.22 -35.70 18.87
N ASN A 149 -2.91 -35.85 18.67
CA ASN A 149 -2.36 -36.92 17.85
C ASN A 149 -2.67 -38.31 18.45
N TRP A 150 -2.53 -38.47 19.77
CA TRP A 150 -2.92 -39.70 20.46
C TRP A 150 -4.40 -40.03 20.22
N ARG A 151 -5.31 -39.06 20.36
CA ARG A 151 -6.75 -39.25 20.07
C ARG A 151 -7.07 -39.55 18.60
N ARG A 152 -6.15 -39.30 17.67
CA ARG A 152 -6.33 -39.67 16.24
C ARG A 152 -5.91 -41.11 15.96
N VAL A 153 -4.87 -41.58 16.65
CA VAL A 153 -4.31 -42.93 16.49
C VAL A 153 -5.08 -43.94 17.36
N HIS A 154 -5.60 -43.50 18.50
CA HIS A 154 -6.39 -44.27 19.44
C HIS A 154 -7.85 -43.82 19.46
N ASP A 155 -8.70 -44.49 20.24
CA ASP A 155 -10.12 -44.15 20.34
C ASP A 155 -10.29 -42.71 20.90
N PRO A 156 -10.96 -41.79 20.18
CA PRO A 156 -11.15 -40.40 20.63
C PRO A 156 -11.90 -40.26 21.97
N PHE A 157 -12.64 -41.28 22.38
CA PHE A 157 -13.40 -41.32 23.62
C PHE A 157 -12.64 -42.00 24.78
N GLU A 158 -11.48 -42.60 24.52
CA GLU A 158 -10.63 -43.18 25.55
C GLU A 158 -9.85 -42.07 26.28
N PRO A 159 -9.76 -42.09 27.62
CA PRO A 159 -8.90 -41.19 28.36
C PRO A 159 -7.43 -41.39 27.95
N ILE A 160 -6.69 -40.29 27.80
CA ILE A 160 -5.27 -40.35 27.44
C ILE A 160 -4.49 -41.06 28.55
N ASP A 161 -3.97 -42.25 28.23
CA ASP A 161 -3.07 -43.00 29.10
C ASP A 161 -1.64 -42.47 28.91
N VAL A 162 -1.27 -41.52 29.77
CA VAL A 162 0.05 -40.88 29.77
C VAL A 162 1.16 -41.89 30.07
N ASP A 163 0.89 -42.93 30.88
CA ASP A 163 1.89 -43.93 31.20
C ASP A 163 2.14 -44.88 30.01
N ARG A 164 1.11 -45.11 29.19
CA ARG A 164 1.25 -45.82 27.91
C ARG A 164 2.04 -45.01 26.89
N LEU A 165 1.74 -43.71 26.73
CA LEU A 165 2.52 -42.79 25.88
C LEU A 165 4.00 -42.77 26.27
N VAL A 166 4.28 -42.66 27.57
CA VAL A 166 5.65 -42.66 28.10
C VAL A 166 6.38 -43.97 27.81
N LYS A 167 5.68 -45.11 27.82
CA LYS A 167 6.24 -46.42 27.50
C LYS A 167 6.47 -46.63 26.00
N GLU A 168 5.59 -46.09 25.16
CA GLU A 168 5.70 -46.20 23.70
C GLU A 168 6.88 -45.35 23.17
N ASP A 169 7.21 -44.24 23.83
CA ASP A 169 8.36 -43.37 23.52
C ASP A 169 9.62 -43.67 24.37
N GLU A 170 9.62 -44.78 25.13
CA GLU A 170 10.70 -45.11 26.06
C GLU A 170 12.00 -45.43 25.30
N GLY A 171 12.94 -44.46 25.30
CA GLY A 171 14.25 -44.58 24.64
C GLY A 171 14.49 -43.59 23.50
N ASP A 172 13.51 -42.78 23.10
CA ASP A 172 13.75 -41.59 22.27
C ASP A 172 14.34 -40.49 23.17
N PRO A 173 15.57 -40.00 22.90
CA PRO A 173 16.16 -38.93 23.69
C PRO A 173 15.29 -37.67 23.70
N GLY A 174 14.42 -37.47 22.70
CA GLY A 174 13.46 -36.38 22.66
C GLY A 174 14.08 -34.99 22.74
N TRP A 175 13.36 -33.97 22.26
CA TRP A 175 13.80 -32.60 22.48
C TRP A 175 13.34 -32.11 23.85
N LEU A 176 14.21 -31.37 24.55
CA LEU A 176 13.86 -30.74 25.82
C LEU A 176 12.67 -29.78 25.63
N ILE A 177 12.68 -29.00 24.54
CA ILE A 177 11.53 -28.25 24.05
C ILE A 177 10.83 -29.09 22.98
N PRO A 178 9.54 -29.47 23.17
CA PRO A 178 8.79 -30.24 22.18
C PRO A 178 8.80 -29.57 20.79
N SER A 179 9.02 -30.35 19.73
CA SER A 179 9.12 -29.88 18.34
C SER A 179 7.84 -29.20 17.84
N SER A 180 6.69 -29.62 18.36
CA SER A 180 5.38 -28.97 18.19
C SER A 180 5.36 -27.51 18.64
N SER A 181 6.28 -27.10 19.52
CA SER A 181 6.38 -25.73 20.01
C SER A 181 7.34 -24.85 19.21
N TRP A 182 8.10 -25.42 18.29
CA TRP A 182 9.19 -24.70 17.64
C TRP A 182 8.72 -23.61 16.68
N GLU A 183 7.64 -23.86 15.93
CA GLU A 183 7.10 -22.88 14.99
C GLU A 183 6.70 -21.58 15.70
N TRP A 184 5.89 -21.66 16.75
CA TRP A 184 5.50 -20.46 17.48
C TRP A 184 6.66 -19.84 18.25
N LEU A 185 7.61 -20.62 18.78
CA LEU A 185 8.81 -20.10 19.44
C LEU A 185 9.75 -19.36 18.48
N ARG A 186 9.87 -19.84 17.25
CA ARG A 186 10.58 -19.16 16.16
C ARG A 186 9.95 -17.80 15.89
N ASP A 187 8.62 -17.78 15.74
CA ASP A 187 7.85 -16.57 15.43
C ASP A 187 7.82 -15.57 16.62
N LEU A 188 8.25 -15.98 17.82
CA LEU A 188 8.47 -15.05 18.92
C LEU A 188 9.78 -14.29 18.79
N GLN A 189 10.74 -14.74 18.00
CA GLN A 189 12.03 -14.06 17.87
C GLN A 189 11.85 -12.82 16.98
N PHE A 190 12.43 -11.68 17.37
CA PHE A 190 12.43 -10.45 16.55
C PHE A 190 13.28 -10.54 15.28
N ARG A 191 13.84 -11.72 15.00
CA ARG A 191 14.63 -12.01 13.81
C ARG A 191 13.98 -13.18 13.09
N SER A 192 13.80 -13.05 11.79
CA SER A 192 13.43 -14.17 10.92
C SER A 192 14.61 -15.12 10.83
N ILE A 193 14.53 -16.20 11.59
CA ILE A 193 15.42 -17.36 11.46
C ILE A 193 14.66 -18.50 10.81
N SER A 194 15.36 -19.33 10.06
CA SER A 194 14.81 -20.57 9.54
C SER A 194 14.60 -21.61 10.65
N MET A 195 13.80 -22.63 10.37
CA MET A 195 13.64 -23.77 11.29
C MET A 195 14.96 -24.50 11.57
N LEU A 196 15.84 -24.58 10.57
CA LEU A 196 17.14 -25.23 10.70
C LEU A 196 18.08 -24.43 11.61
N GLU A 197 18.04 -23.11 11.52
CA GLU A 197 18.79 -22.24 12.43
C GLU A 197 18.26 -22.34 13.86
N LEU A 198 16.93 -22.36 14.05
CA LEU A 198 16.34 -22.59 15.38
C LEU A 198 16.78 -23.93 15.95
N GLU A 199 16.71 -25.01 15.16
CA GLU A 199 17.16 -26.34 15.58
C GLU A 199 18.62 -26.29 16.02
N TYR A 200 19.51 -25.74 15.18
CA TYR A 200 20.93 -25.60 15.50
C TYR A 200 21.18 -24.84 16.81
N GLU A 201 20.42 -23.78 17.07
CA GLU A 201 20.52 -23.02 18.31
C GLU A 201 20.03 -23.82 19.52
N LEU A 202 18.93 -24.54 19.39
CA LEU A 202 18.44 -25.42 20.46
C LEU A 202 19.45 -26.54 20.76
N GLU A 203 20.18 -27.05 19.76
CA GLU A 203 21.27 -28.01 19.96
C GLU A 203 22.47 -27.45 20.73
N GLN A 204 22.60 -26.12 20.85
CA GLN A 204 23.67 -25.51 21.66
C GLN A 204 23.27 -25.34 23.13
N LEU A 205 22.01 -25.61 23.49
CA LEU A 205 21.49 -25.34 24.83
C LEU A 205 21.42 -26.63 25.66
N ASP A 206 21.88 -26.55 26.90
CA ASP A 206 21.59 -27.54 27.93
C ASP A 206 20.31 -27.17 28.71
N GLY A 207 19.93 -27.98 29.70
CA GLY A 207 18.74 -27.73 30.53
C GLY A 207 18.68 -26.31 31.12
N PRO A 208 19.66 -25.90 31.94
CA PRO A 208 19.71 -24.55 32.51
C PRO A 208 19.78 -23.43 31.46
N ALA A 209 20.56 -23.59 30.39
CA ALA A 209 20.67 -22.59 29.33
C ALA A 209 19.35 -22.42 28.56
N THR A 210 18.62 -23.51 28.33
CA THR A 210 17.28 -23.49 27.71
C THR A 210 16.29 -22.69 28.57
N LEU A 211 16.29 -22.92 29.89
CA LEU A 211 15.45 -22.16 30.81
C LEU A 211 15.82 -20.66 30.80
N ALA A 212 17.12 -20.35 30.82
CA ALA A 212 17.62 -18.98 30.75
C ALA A 212 17.23 -18.29 29.43
N TRP A 213 17.25 -19.02 28.31
CA TRP A 213 16.80 -18.53 27.01
C TRP A 213 15.31 -18.17 27.00
N ILE A 214 14.44 -19.04 27.52
CA ILE A 214 13.00 -18.75 27.68
C ILE A 214 12.76 -17.56 28.62
N ASP A 215 13.52 -17.45 29.72
CA ASP A 215 13.44 -16.30 30.62
C ASP A 215 13.87 -14.99 29.94
N ALA A 216 14.88 -15.03 29.07
CA ALA A 216 15.29 -13.89 28.25
C ALA A 216 14.20 -13.48 27.25
N LEU A 217 13.56 -14.45 26.58
CA LEU A 217 12.41 -14.19 25.72
C LEU A 217 11.27 -13.54 26.53
N LEU A 218 10.89 -14.08 27.69
CA LEU A 218 9.85 -13.48 28.54
C LEU A 218 10.21 -12.07 29.03
N LYS A 219 11.49 -11.80 29.29
CA LYS A 219 11.94 -10.45 29.65
C LYS A 219 11.72 -9.48 28.49
N SER A 220 11.94 -9.92 27.25
CA SER A 220 11.71 -9.08 26.06
C SER A 220 10.23 -8.77 25.79
N PHE A 221 9.27 -9.50 26.36
CA PHE A 221 7.85 -9.13 26.31
C PHE A 221 7.50 -7.92 27.21
N ARG A 222 8.35 -7.58 28.18
CA ARG A 222 8.03 -6.53 29.17
C ARG A 222 8.18 -5.12 28.61
N THR A 223 8.95 -4.95 27.55
CA THR A 223 9.23 -3.65 26.96
C THR A 223 9.17 -3.79 25.44
N PRO A 224 8.15 -3.20 24.80
CA PRO A 224 8.08 -3.12 23.34
C PRO A 224 9.39 -2.51 22.82
N PRO A 225 10.05 -3.11 21.81
CA PRO A 225 11.21 -2.51 21.22
C PRO A 225 10.86 -1.15 20.58
N GLU A 226 11.84 -0.26 20.56
CA GLU A 226 11.77 1.02 19.88
C GLU A 226 12.37 0.85 18.48
N LEU A 227 11.66 1.34 17.48
CA LEU A 227 12.15 1.53 16.12
C LEU A 227 12.83 2.89 16.02
N ASP A 228 14.08 2.91 15.57
CA ASP A 228 14.81 4.11 15.17
C ASP A 228 14.56 4.41 13.68
N GLY A 229 13.59 5.29 13.42
CA GLY A 229 13.28 5.81 12.09
C GLY A 229 13.87 7.20 11.83
N SER A 230 14.94 7.60 12.52
CA SER A 230 15.53 8.95 12.39
C SER A 230 16.06 9.28 10.99
N LYS A 231 16.28 8.26 10.14
CA LYS A 231 16.67 8.40 8.72
C LYS A 231 15.52 8.16 7.74
N ALA A 232 14.28 8.06 8.23
CA ALA A 232 13.12 7.82 7.39
C ALA A 232 12.73 9.06 6.57
N LEU A 233 12.36 8.84 5.31
CA LEU A 233 11.62 9.84 4.53
C LEU A 233 10.14 9.50 4.56
N VAL A 234 9.35 10.30 5.29
CA VAL A 234 7.88 10.14 5.31
C VAL A 234 7.22 11.11 4.35
N LEU A 235 6.50 10.55 3.36
CA LEU A 235 5.71 11.27 2.38
C LEU A 235 4.23 11.08 2.68
N VAL A 236 3.54 12.19 2.97
CA VAL A 236 2.11 12.19 3.25
C VAL A 236 1.39 12.76 2.05
N LEU A 237 0.52 11.98 1.40
CA LEU A 237 -0.21 12.39 0.21
C LEU A 237 -1.67 12.55 0.57
N GLY A 238 -2.28 13.65 0.13
CA GLY A 238 -3.71 13.83 0.32
C GLY A 238 -4.36 14.74 -0.72
N ASN A 239 -5.67 14.59 -0.82
CA ASN A 239 -6.52 15.46 -1.59
C ASN A 239 -6.99 16.62 -0.72
N LEU A 240 -6.78 17.85 -1.19
CA LEU A 240 -7.26 19.08 -0.57
C LEU A 240 -8.14 19.81 -1.59
N ASP A 241 -9.30 19.23 -1.89
CA ASP A 241 -10.23 19.78 -2.87
C ASP A 241 -10.87 21.08 -2.34
N GLU A 242 -10.97 21.20 -1.02
CA GLU A 242 -11.49 22.37 -0.29
C GLU A 242 -10.67 23.65 -0.57
N LEU A 243 -9.38 23.52 -0.91
CA LEU A 243 -8.56 24.66 -1.33
C LEU A 243 -9.09 25.36 -2.59
N TYR A 244 -9.83 24.63 -3.43
CA TYR A 244 -10.26 25.10 -4.74
C TYR A 244 -11.75 25.40 -4.80
N VAL A 245 -12.50 24.99 -3.78
CA VAL A 245 -13.95 24.96 -3.75
C VAL A 245 -14.43 25.69 -2.50
N GLY A 246 -15.06 26.86 -2.68
CA GLY A 246 -15.55 27.71 -1.58
C GLY A 246 -16.74 27.10 -0.83
N GLY A 247 -16.53 26.00 -0.10
CA GLY A 247 -17.47 25.42 0.86
C GLY A 247 -18.72 24.72 0.28
N LYS A 248 -18.82 24.53 -1.04
CA LYS A 248 -19.90 23.75 -1.69
C LYS A 248 -19.35 22.91 -2.83
N GLU A 249 -19.72 21.63 -2.87
CA GLU A 249 -19.33 20.57 -3.82
C GLU A 249 -18.56 21.02 -5.08
N PRO A 250 -17.45 20.35 -5.44
CA PRO A 250 -16.70 20.67 -6.65
C PRO A 250 -17.63 20.62 -7.85
N TRP A 251 -17.96 21.80 -8.40
CA TRP A 251 -18.78 21.88 -9.60
C TRP A 251 -18.00 21.21 -10.74
N PRO A 252 -18.50 20.09 -11.31
CA PRO A 252 -17.84 19.40 -12.42
C PRO A 252 -17.65 20.28 -13.67
N GLU A 253 -18.32 21.43 -13.68
CA GLU A 253 -18.37 22.44 -14.74
C GLU A 253 -17.36 23.57 -14.56
N MET A 254 -16.54 23.58 -13.49
CA MET A 254 -15.52 24.63 -13.35
C MET A 254 -14.48 24.52 -14.47
N ASP A 255 -14.28 25.62 -15.19
CA ASP A 255 -13.24 25.70 -16.22
C ASP A 255 -11.86 25.36 -15.59
N PRO A 256 -11.11 24.39 -16.16
CA PRO A 256 -9.79 24.03 -15.64
C PRO A 256 -8.82 25.21 -15.55
N ASP A 257 -8.94 26.22 -16.41
CA ASP A 257 -8.06 27.39 -16.34
C ASP A 257 -8.45 28.33 -15.18
N VAL A 258 -9.70 28.29 -14.70
CA VAL A 258 -10.13 28.98 -13.47
C VAL A 258 -9.50 28.32 -12.24
N LEU A 259 -9.45 26.98 -12.21
CA LEU A 259 -8.78 26.22 -11.15
C LEU A 259 -7.28 26.54 -11.09
N VAL A 260 -6.62 26.59 -12.25
CA VAL A 260 -5.20 27.01 -12.34
C VAL A 260 -5.00 28.44 -11.86
N ARG A 261 -5.91 29.36 -12.21
CA ARG A 261 -5.84 30.75 -11.74
C ARG A 261 -6.00 30.85 -10.23
N ARG A 262 -6.94 30.11 -9.63
CA ARG A 262 -7.11 30.02 -8.17
C ARG A 262 -5.88 29.43 -7.50
N HIS A 263 -5.31 28.37 -8.06
CA HIS A 263 -4.08 27.75 -7.55
C HIS A 263 -2.93 28.75 -7.46
N ARG A 264 -2.73 29.59 -8.48
CA ARG A 264 -1.68 30.64 -8.47
C ARG A 264 -1.84 31.67 -7.36
N GLN A 265 -3.04 31.80 -6.79
CA GLN A 265 -3.34 32.71 -5.68
C GLN A 265 -3.21 32.01 -4.31
N LEU A 266 -3.08 30.67 -4.27
CA LEU A 266 -2.85 29.92 -3.04
C LEU A 266 -1.39 30.08 -2.60
N GLY A 267 -1.20 30.69 -1.43
CA GLY A 267 0.07 30.63 -0.70
C GLY A 267 0.11 29.44 0.27
N THR A 268 1.25 29.27 0.96
CA THR A 268 1.43 28.25 2.01
C THR A 268 0.42 28.37 3.16
N ALA A 269 -0.03 29.60 3.45
CA ALA A 269 -1.08 29.86 4.44
C ALA A 269 -2.40 29.14 4.12
N GLY A 270 -2.73 28.95 2.83
CA GLY A 270 -3.94 28.23 2.43
C GLY A 270 -3.90 26.75 2.82
N VAL A 271 -2.73 26.11 2.68
CA VAL A 271 -2.55 24.68 3.02
C VAL A 271 -2.75 24.45 4.51
N HIS A 272 -2.13 25.28 5.36
CA HIS A 272 -2.29 25.12 6.81
C HIS A 272 -3.75 25.32 7.25
N GLN A 273 -4.48 26.26 6.64
CA GLN A 273 -5.90 26.44 6.94
C GLN A 273 -6.73 25.21 6.54
N ALA A 274 -6.51 24.67 5.34
CA ALA A 274 -7.19 23.44 4.91
C ALA A 274 -6.84 22.24 5.82
N LEU A 275 -5.58 22.11 6.26
CA LEU A 275 -5.19 21.07 7.20
C LEU A 275 -5.84 21.25 8.57
N LEU A 276 -6.04 22.47 9.05
CA LEU A 276 -6.74 22.76 10.30
C LEU A 276 -8.24 22.41 10.27
N GLU A 277 -8.83 22.33 9.08
CA GLU A 277 -10.20 21.83 8.92
C GLU A 277 -10.29 20.29 9.01
N LEU A 278 -9.17 19.59 8.80
CA LEU A 278 -9.08 18.13 8.79
C LEU A 278 -8.44 17.57 10.06
N PHE A 279 -7.50 18.28 10.67
CA PHE A 279 -6.65 17.79 11.74
C PHE A 279 -6.58 18.78 12.90
N ARG A 280 -6.32 18.25 14.09
CA ARG A 280 -6.11 19.07 15.29
C ARG A 280 -4.82 19.88 15.13
N VAL A 281 -4.72 21.02 15.80
CA VAL A 281 -3.61 21.98 15.66
C VAL A 281 -2.25 21.30 15.92
N GLU A 282 -2.16 20.45 16.93
CA GLU A 282 -0.93 19.72 17.28
C GLU A 282 -0.50 18.73 16.19
N GLN A 283 -1.44 18.12 15.47
CA GLN A 283 -1.15 17.19 14.38
C GLN A 283 -0.66 17.96 13.15
N VAL A 284 -1.27 19.10 12.85
CA VAL A 284 -0.80 20.00 11.78
C VAL A 284 0.64 20.45 12.08
N GLY A 285 0.95 20.77 13.34
CA GLY A 285 2.32 21.07 13.76
C GLY A 285 3.32 19.95 13.48
N ARG A 286 2.93 18.68 13.66
CA ARG A 286 3.77 17.50 13.38
C ARG A 286 3.98 17.20 11.90
N LEU A 287 3.10 17.68 11.02
CA LEU A 287 3.31 17.57 9.56
C LEU A 287 4.43 18.50 9.05
N GLY A 288 4.92 19.41 9.89
CA GLY A 288 5.98 20.34 9.58
C GLY A 288 5.52 21.44 8.60
N THR A 289 6.48 22.06 7.93
CA THR A 289 6.22 23.16 6.98
C THR A 289 6.51 22.78 5.52
N ASP A 290 7.11 21.61 5.30
CA ASP A 290 7.49 21.14 3.97
C ASP A 290 6.28 20.57 3.24
N HIS A 291 5.54 21.46 2.59
CA HIS A 291 4.35 21.15 1.82
C HIS A 291 4.52 21.52 0.35
N ILE A 292 4.20 20.58 -0.52
CA ILE A 292 4.17 20.76 -1.97
C ILE A 292 2.72 20.63 -2.42
N VAL A 293 2.20 21.67 -3.06
CA VAL A 293 0.83 21.67 -3.62
C VAL A 293 0.92 21.49 -5.12
N PHE A 294 0.30 20.42 -5.61
CA PHE A 294 0.20 20.12 -7.02
C PHE A 294 -0.86 21.01 -7.68
N PRO A 295 -0.52 21.69 -8.79
CA PRO A 295 -1.48 22.48 -9.53
C PRO A 295 -2.56 21.58 -10.16
N PRO A 296 -3.81 22.08 -10.26
CA PRO A 296 -4.81 21.49 -11.13
C PRO A 296 -4.31 21.46 -12.59
N MET A 297 -4.87 20.54 -13.38
CA MET A 297 -4.50 20.41 -14.79
C MET A 297 -5.29 21.41 -15.65
N GLY A 298 -4.60 22.44 -16.15
CA GLY A 298 -5.14 23.36 -17.16
C GLY A 298 -5.32 22.72 -18.52
N ARG A 299 -6.00 23.41 -19.45
CA ARG A 299 -6.26 22.88 -20.80
C ARG A 299 -4.98 22.52 -21.56
N GLU A 300 -3.94 23.35 -21.42
CA GLU A 300 -2.63 23.13 -22.03
C GLU A 300 -1.94 21.87 -21.48
N THR A 301 -1.93 21.71 -20.15
CA THR A 301 -1.35 20.52 -19.49
C THR A 301 -2.07 19.25 -19.93
N VAL A 302 -3.40 19.28 -20.03
CA VAL A 302 -4.20 18.15 -20.51
C VAL A 302 -3.83 17.81 -21.96
N ALA A 303 -3.70 18.81 -22.84
CA ALA A 303 -3.32 18.58 -24.24
C ALA A 303 -1.91 17.98 -24.37
N LEU A 304 -0.94 18.48 -23.58
CA LEU A 304 0.41 17.94 -23.54
C LEU A 304 0.45 16.49 -23.03
N LEU A 305 -0.30 16.20 -21.96
CA LEU A 305 -0.40 14.85 -21.42
C LEU A 305 -1.04 13.90 -22.42
N LEU A 306 -2.17 14.29 -23.02
CA LEU A 306 -2.85 13.49 -24.03
C LEU A 306 -1.91 13.15 -25.19
N ARG A 307 -1.15 14.15 -25.66
CA ARG A 307 -0.18 13.96 -26.75
C ARG A 307 0.90 12.97 -26.35
N ARG A 308 1.52 13.14 -25.18
CA ARG A 308 2.57 12.26 -24.67
C ARG A 308 2.10 10.81 -24.56
N GLU A 309 0.94 10.59 -23.93
CA GLU A 309 0.38 9.25 -23.74
C GLU A 309 0.00 8.58 -25.06
N THR A 310 -0.56 9.37 -25.99
CA THR A 310 -0.90 8.89 -27.33
C THR A 310 0.34 8.52 -28.13
N ASP A 311 1.37 9.36 -28.13
CA ASP A 311 2.62 9.10 -28.86
C ASP A 311 3.36 7.87 -28.29
N ALA A 312 3.40 7.74 -26.95
CA ALA A 312 3.98 6.58 -26.28
C ALA A 312 3.24 5.28 -26.63
N LEU A 313 1.91 5.28 -26.53
CA LEU A 313 1.09 4.12 -26.85
C LEU A 313 1.15 3.77 -28.34
N ALA A 314 1.10 4.78 -29.22
CA ALA A 314 1.24 4.61 -30.65
C ALA A 314 2.60 3.98 -31.02
N GLY A 315 3.68 4.43 -30.39
CA GLY A 315 5.01 3.85 -30.56
C GLY A 315 5.07 2.37 -30.20
N ARG A 316 4.49 1.97 -29.05
CA ARG A 316 4.44 0.55 -28.64
C ARG A 316 3.60 -0.31 -29.58
N LEU A 317 2.40 0.16 -29.92
CA LEU A 317 1.47 -0.57 -30.82
C LEU A 317 2.08 -0.74 -32.21
N GLY A 318 2.65 0.34 -32.75
CA GLY A 318 3.31 0.34 -34.04
C GLY A 318 4.51 -0.61 -34.08
N ALA A 319 5.39 -0.54 -33.08
CA ALA A 319 6.54 -1.44 -32.97
C ALA A 319 6.13 -2.92 -32.93
N GLY A 320 5.06 -3.25 -32.21
CA GLY A 320 4.52 -4.62 -32.12
C GLY A 320 4.01 -5.19 -33.46
N CYS A 321 3.65 -4.33 -34.41
CA CYS A 321 3.16 -4.73 -35.73
C CYS A 321 4.14 -4.40 -36.88
N GLY A 322 5.33 -3.88 -36.58
CA GLY A 322 6.28 -3.43 -37.61
C GLY A 322 5.79 -2.24 -38.45
N LEU A 323 4.90 -1.42 -37.90
CA LEU A 323 4.24 -0.32 -38.59
C LEU A 323 4.47 1.01 -37.84
N ARG A 324 4.72 2.11 -38.55
CA ARG A 324 4.73 3.43 -37.90
C ARG A 324 3.30 3.94 -37.73
N LEU A 325 2.82 3.99 -36.49
CA LEU A 325 1.52 4.55 -36.13
C LEU A 325 1.67 6.04 -35.76
N ALA A 326 0.88 6.90 -36.40
CA ALA A 326 0.74 8.31 -36.04
C ALA A 326 -0.70 8.63 -35.65
N VAL A 327 -0.89 9.66 -34.83
CA VAL A 327 -2.21 10.14 -34.43
C VAL A 327 -2.36 11.61 -34.80
N GLY A 328 -3.41 11.93 -35.54
CA GLY A 328 -3.75 13.26 -36.03
C GLY A 328 -4.30 14.18 -34.94
N ASN A 329 -4.09 15.48 -35.10
CA ASN A 329 -4.50 16.49 -34.13
C ASN A 329 -6.03 16.56 -33.95
N ALA A 330 -6.82 16.25 -34.98
CA ALA A 330 -8.28 16.28 -34.87
C ALA A 330 -8.79 15.13 -33.99
N LEU A 331 -8.17 13.95 -34.07
CA LEU A 331 -8.46 12.84 -33.16
C LEU A 331 -8.08 13.17 -31.71
N LEU A 332 -6.93 13.83 -31.49
CA LEU A 332 -6.55 14.32 -30.16
C LEU A 332 -7.57 15.32 -29.61
N ALA A 333 -8.00 16.29 -30.42
CA ALA A 333 -9.01 17.26 -30.01
C ALA A 333 -10.36 16.59 -29.66
N HIS A 334 -10.77 15.58 -30.44
CA HIS A 334 -11.98 14.81 -30.15
C HIS A 334 -11.85 13.99 -28.86
N LEU A 335 -10.72 13.30 -28.66
CA LEU A 335 -10.42 12.57 -27.42
C LEU A 335 -10.44 13.50 -26.20
N GLN A 336 -9.86 14.69 -26.31
CA GLN A 336 -9.86 15.67 -25.24
C GLN A 336 -11.30 16.08 -24.88
N ALA A 337 -12.14 16.42 -25.86
CA ALA A 337 -13.53 16.81 -25.64
C ALA A 337 -14.40 15.67 -25.04
N GLU A 338 -14.16 14.43 -25.47
CA GLU A 338 -14.84 13.25 -24.94
C GLU A 338 -14.36 12.87 -23.53
N ALA A 339 -13.08 13.05 -23.22
CA ALA A 339 -12.49 12.72 -21.91
C ALA A 339 -12.65 13.83 -20.86
N THR A 340 -13.02 15.07 -21.24
CA THR A 340 -13.11 16.19 -20.30
C THR A 340 -14.30 16.07 -19.34
N ILE A 341 -14.00 15.55 -18.15
CA ILE A 341 -14.34 16.23 -16.91
C ILE A 341 -12.99 16.64 -16.32
N ALA A 342 -12.51 17.84 -16.68
CA ALA A 342 -11.17 18.31 -16.30
C ALA A 342 -10.95 18.35 -14.77
N VAL A 343 -12.04 18.35 -14.01
CA VAL A 343 -12.07 18.28 -12.54
C VAL A 343 -11.60 16.91 -12.00
N LEU A 344 -11.64 15.83 -12.79
CA LEU A 344 -11.29 14.47 -12.34
C LEU A 344 -9.79 14.09 -12.55
N GLY A 345 -8.98 15.01 -13.08
CA GLY A 345 -7.54 14.80 -13.29
C GLY A 345 -7.16 13.95 -14.51
N ALA A 346 -5.92 13.46 -14.55
CA ALA A 346 -5.33 12.75 -15.71
C ALA A 346 -5.90 11.35 -15.97
N ARG A 347 -6.47 10.69 -14.97
CA ARG A 347 -6.79 9.25 -15.04
C ARG A 347 -7.86 8.92 -16.10
N PRO A 348 -9.01 9.61 -16.17
CA PRO A 348 -10.00 9.37 -17.23
C PRO A 348 -9.45 9.59 -18.65
N LEU A 349 -8.52 10.54 -18.80
CA LEU A 349 -7.85 10.83 -20.07
C LEU A 349 -6.96 9.66 -20.51
N ILE A 350 -6.12 9.16 -19.59
CA ILE A 350 -5.23 8.02 -19.85
C ILE A 350 -6.06 6.77 -20.18
N GLU A 351 -7.11 6.50 -19.41
CA GLU A 351 -8.02 5.37 -19.64
C GLU A 351 -8.72 5.48 -21.01
N ALA A 352 -9.15 6.69 -21.40
CA ALA A 352 -9.73 6.93 -22.73
C ALA A 352 -8.72 6.61 -23.85
N VAL A 353 -7.47 7.08 -23.74
CA VAL A 353 -6.41 6.77 -24.72
C VAL A 353 -6.16 5.26 -24.80
N GLN A 354 -6.03 4.60 -23.66
CA GLN A 354 -5.76 3.16 -23.57
C GLN A 354 -6.92 2.30 -24.10
N ARG A 355 -8.16 2.81 -24.08
CA ARG A 355 -9.33 2.12 -24.66
C ARG A 355 -9.51 2.43 -26.14
N VAL A 356 -9.37 3.68 -26.55
CA VAL A 356 -9.65 4.12 -27.92
C VAL A 356 -8.56 3.69 -28.87
N LEU A 357 -7.30 3.99 -28.56
CA LEU A 357 -6.22 3.87 -29.52
C LEU A 357 -5.96 2.42 -29.95
N PRO A 358 -5.90 1.42 -29.05
CA PRO A 358 -5.72 0.04 -29.45
C PRO A 358 -6.89 -0.50 -30.29
N ALA A 359 -8.12 -0.09 -29.98
CA ALA A 359 -9.31 -0.54 -30.72
C ALA A 359 -9.32 0.02 -32.15
N LEU A 360 -9.08 1.32 -32.32
CA LEU A 360 -8.96 1.95 -33.64
C LEU A 360 -7.80 1.35 -34.43
N PHE A 361 -6.66 1.10 -33.77
CA PHE A 361 -5.50 0.50 -34.40
C PHE A 361 -5.76 -0.94 -34.87
N ALA A 362 -6.39 -1.77 -34.03
CA ALA A 362 -6.70 -3.15 -34.36
C ALA A 362 -7.66 -3.25 -35.57
N GLU A 363 -8.69 -2.38 -35.62
CA GLU A 363 -9.57 -2.28 -36.78
C GLU A 363 -8.78 -1.83 -38.01
N ALA A 364 -7.92 -0.82 -37.88
CA ALA A 364 -7.11 -0.32 -38.98
C ALA A 364 -6.17 -1.39 -39.58
N VAL A 365 -5.46 -2.15 -38.75
CA VAL A 365 -4.58 -3.24 -39.20
C VAL A 365 -5.38 -4.39 -39.85
N GLY A 366 -6.66 -4.53 -39.51
CA GLY A 366 -7.58 -5.48 -40.16
C GLY A 366 -7.87 -5.17 -41.63
N HIS A 367 -7.75 -3.90 -42.05
CA HIS A 367 -8.00 -3.47 -43.42
C HIS A 367 -6.91 -3.92 -44.39
N ALA A 368 -7.31 -4.33 -45.59
CA ALA A 368 -6.40 -4.86 -46.61
C ALA A 368 -5.39 -3.81 -47.08
N GLU A 369 -5.78 -2.54 -47.08
CA GLU A 369 -4.99 -1.37 -47.49
C GLU A 369 -3.82 -1.08 -46.54
N VAL A 370 -3.91 -1.52 -45.28
CA VAL A 370 -2.84 -1.37 -44.28
C VAL A 370 -1.85 -2.54 -44.34
N ARG A 371 -2.23 -3.66 -44.96
CA ARG A 371 -1.36 -4.83 -45.09
C ARG A 371 -0.20 -4.50 -46.03
N GLY A 372 1.00 -4.36 -45.47
CA GLY A 372 2.21 -3.98 -46.21
C GLY A 372 2.47 -2.47 -46.26
N ALA A 373 1.66 -1.66 -45.59
CA ALA A 373 1.98 -0.24 -45.39
C ALA A 373 3.17 -0.08 -44.44
N GLU A 374 3.98 0.97 -44.64
CA GLU A 374 5.04 1.35 -43.69
C GLU A 374 4.52 2.24 -42.57
N SER A 375 3.44 2.98 -42.82
CA SER A 375 2.84 3.87 -41.82
C SER A 375 1.36 4.11 -42.01
N VAL A 376 0.66 4.26 -40.89
CA VAL A 376 -0.76 4.58 -40.79
C VAL A 376 -0.97 5.75 -39.84
N GLU A 377 -1.88 6.64 -40.18
CA GLU A 377 -2.32 7.75 -39.36
C GLU A 377 -3.78 7.54 -38.97
N LEU A 378 -4.07 7.59 -37.67
CA LEU A 378 -5.43 7.62 -37.15
C LEU A 378 -5.84 9.07 -36.92
N ASP A 379 -6.98 9.48 -37.47
CA ASP A 379 -7.44 10.87 -37.42
C ASP A 379 -8.98 10.95 -37.26
N TRP A 380 -9.50 12.16 -37.13
CA TRP A 380 -10.93 12.44 -37.05
C TRP A 380 -11.37 13.32 -38.22
N ASP A 381 -12.37 12.87 -38.99
CA ASP A 381 -12.85 13.60 -40.19
C ASP A 381 -13.94 14.66 -39.88
N GLY A 382 -14.27 14.85 -38.60
CA GLY A 382 -15.37 15.70 -38.13
C GLY A 382 -16.65 14.92 -37.80
N ARG A 383 -16.79 13.67 -38.28
CA ARG A 383 -17.96 12.82 -38.03
C ARG A 383 -17.61 11.45 -37.47
N ARG A 384 -16.46 10.90 -37.85
CA ARG A 384 -16.01 9.55 -37.47
C ARG A 384 -14.50 9.47 -37.42
N ALA A 385 -14.01 8.45 -36.70
CA ALA A 385 -12.62 8.07 -36.74
C ALA A 385 -12.27 7.52 -38.12
N VAL A 386 -11.09 7.85 -38.62
CA VAL A 386 -10.59 7.39 -39.92
C VAL A 386 -9.14 6.96 -39.81
N ALA A 387 -8.73 6.00 -40.63
CA ALA A 387 -7.34 5.65 -40.83
C ALA A 387 -6.90 6.07 -42.24
N ARG A 388 -5.67 6.59 -42.33
CA ARG A 388 -5.02 6.99 -43.58
C ARG A 388 -3.67 6.27 -43.67
N VAL A 389 -3.43 5.56 -44.77
CA VAL A 389 -2.10 5.04 -45.08
C VAL A 389 -1.29 6.17 -45.70
N LYS A 390 -0.03 6.40 -45.30
CA LYS A 390 0.80 7.40 -45.98
C LYS A 390 1.19 6.90 -47.38
N GLY A 391 0.74 7.63 -48.39
CA GLY A 391 1.07 7.50 -49.80
C GLY A 391 0.26 8.52 -50.60
N GLU A 392 0.80 9.06 -51.70
CA GLU A 392 0.04 10.01 -52.55
C GLU A 392 -1.27 9.39 -53.02
N GLY A 393 -2.41 10.04 -52.71
CA GLY A 393 -3.74 9.58 -53.11
C GLY A 393 -4.32 8.39 -52.33
N ALA A 394 -3.68 7.99 -51.21
CA ALA A 394 -4.15 6.86 -50.42
C ALA A 394 -5.56 7.14 -49.80
N PRO A 395 -6.51 6.19 -49.93
CA PRO A 395 -7.86 6.39 -49.42
C PRO A 395 -7.89 6.40 -47.89
N ALA A 396 -8.68 7.31 -47.32
CA ALA A 396 -9.06 7.24 -45.92
C ALA A 396 -10.23 6.27 -45.76
N PHE A 397 -10.17 5.38 -44.78
CA PHE A 397 -11.25 4.44 -44.50
C PHE A 397 -11.81 4.66 -43.09
N PRO A 398 -13.14 4.49 -42.91
CA PRO A 398 -13.80 4.76 -41.65
C PRO A 398 -13.53 3.68 -40.63
N LEU A 399 -13.37 4.09 -39.38
CA LEU A 399 -13.24 3.23 -38.21
C LEU A 399 -14.42 3.42 -37.27
N ARG A 400 -14.68 2.43 -36.43
CA ARG A 400 -15.74 2.48 -35.42
C ARG A 400 -15.21 3.11 -34.15
N TRP A 401 -15.93 4.11 -33.65
CA TRP A 401 -15.63 4.68 -32.35
C TRP A 401 -15.93 3.66 -31.24
N PRO A 402 -14.95 3.32 -30.37
CA PRO A 402 -15.10 2.23 -29.41
C PRO A 402 -15.81 2.62 -28.11
N LEU A 403 -16.06 3.92 -27.88
CA LEU A 403 -16.78 4.41 -26.68
C LEU A 403 -18.27 4.55 -26.97
N PRO A 404 -19.17 4.24 -26.01
CA PRO A 404 -20.59 4.55 -26.15
C PRO A 404 -20.79 6.07 -26.26
N ALA A 405 -21.76 6.50 -27.07
CA ALA A 405 -22.13 7.91 -27.19
C ALA A 405 -22.56 8.46 -25.82
N LYS A 406 -22.04 9.63 -25.42
CA LYS A 406 -22.50 10.32 -24.20
C LYS A 406 -24.00 10.62 -24.32
N ALA A 407 -24.75 10.36 -23.26
CA ALA A 407 -26.07 10.95 -23.11
C ALA A 407 -25.89 12.48 -23.08
N SER A 408 -26.54 13.20 -23.99
CA SER A 408 -26.46 14.66 -24.01
C SER A 408 -27.00 15.19 -22.67
N HIS A 409 -26.14 15.78 -21.85
CA HIS A 409 -26.61 16.70 -20.82
C HIS A 409 -27.14 17.93 -21.57
N THR A 410 -28.46 18.03 -21.70
CA THR A 410 -29.14 19.20 -22.26
C THR A 410 -28.80 20.41 -21.39
N GLU A 411 -27.91 21.27 -21.87
CA GLU A 411 -27.64 22.59 -21.31
C GLU A 411 -28.93 23.42 -21.39
N HIS A 412 -29.50 23.82 -20.24
CA HIS A 412 -30.59 24.78 -20.24
C HIS A 412 -30.02 26.20 -20.42
N PRO A 413 -30.49 26.99 -21.41
CA PRO A 413 -30.00 28.35 -21.68
C PRO A 413 -30.14 29.33 -20.50
N GLU A 414 -30.92 28.98 -19.47
CA GLU A 414 -31.11 29.77 -18.26
C GLU A 414 -29.89 29.69 -17.32
N ASP A 415 -29.14 28.59 -17.33
CA ASP A 415 -27.94 28.42 -16.51
C ASP A 415 -26.79 29.27 -17.09
N LEU A 416 -26.62 29.27 -18.42
CA LEU A 416 -25.70 30.16 -19.17
C LEU A 416 -25.90 31.65 -18.87
N ARG A 417 -27.13 32.09 -18.59
CA ARG A 417 -27.43 33.49 -18.25
C ARG A 417 -27.06 33.86 -16.81
N ARG A 418 -27.02 32.90 -15.87
CA ARG A 418 -26.52 33.15 -14.51
C ARG A 418 -25.00 33.31 -14.47
N TYR A 419 -24.27 32.62 -15.35
CA TYR A 419 -22.81 32.72 -15.45
C TYR A 419 -22.33 34.14 -15.81
N ALA A 420 -23.01 34.83 -16.75
CA ALA A 420 -22.63 36.19 -17.14
C ALA A 420 -22.87 37.26 -16.06
N VAL A 421 -23.80 37.02 -15.11
CA VAL A 421 -24.14 37.99 -14.06
C VAL A 421 -23.19 37.91 -12.87
N HIS A 422 -22.57 36.75 -12.61
CA HIS A 422 -21.58 36.61 -11.55
C HIS A 422 -20.15 37.05 -11.94
N GLU A 423 -19.83 37.17 -13.23
CA GLU A 423 -18.52 37.65 -13.72
C GLU A 423 -18.39 39.18 -13.80
N ALA A 424 -19.49 39.93 -13.61
CA ALA A 424 -19.52 41.39 -13.66
C ALA A 424 -19.56 42.08 -12.28
N GLY A 425 -19.35 41.33 -11.18
CA GLY A 425 -19.41 41.80 -9.79
C GLY A 425 -18.08 41.79 -9.07
#